data_AF-A0A7X8ZXU5-F1
#
_entry.id   AF-A0A7X8ZXU5-F1
#
_cell.length_a   1.000
_cell.length_b   1.000
_cell.length_c   1.000
_cell.angle_alpha   90.00
_cell.angle_beta   90.00
_cell.angle_gamma   90.00
#
_symmetry.space_group_name_H-M   'P 1'
#
loop_
_entity.id
_entity.type
_entity.pdbx_description
1 polymer ?
#
loop_
_entity_poly.entity_id
_entity_poly.type
_entity_poly.pdbx_seq_one_letter_code
_entity_poly.pdbx_strand_id
1 'polypeptide(L)' 'MSNTFNEKRERHPLKPFISSDVKVMMIGSFPPARSKWNMEFYYPNFQNDMW' A
#
# COMPACT_ATOMS: atom_id res chain seq x y z
N MET A 1 18.00 -1.93 -30.38
CA MET A 1 18.39 -1.50 -29.03
C MET A 1 17.24 -1.79 -28.09
N SER A 2 17.25 -2.94 -27.42
CA SER A 2 16.24 -3.31 -26.43
C SER A 2 16.54 -2.56 -25.14
N ASN A 3 15.70 -1.61 -24.75
CA ASN A 3 15.79 -0.96 -23.45
C ASN A 3 15.53 -2.01 -22.37
N THR A 4 16.59 -2.48 -21.74
CA THR A 4 16.53 -3.32 -20.55
C THR A 4 16.08 -2.43 -19.39
N PHE A 5 14.76 -2.26 -19.24
CA PHE A 5 14.17 -1.73 -18.01
C PHE A 5 14.52 -2.70 -16.89
N ASN A 6 15.66 -2.48 -16.24
CA ASN A 6 16.04 -3.14 -15.00
C ASN A 6 15.18 -2.53 -13.88
N GLU A 7 13.87 -2.74 -13.98
CA GLU A 7 12.87 -2.18 -13.08
C GLU A 7 12.87 -2.98 -11.78
N LYS A 8 13.48 -2.41 -10.74
CA LYS A 8 13.17 -2.77 -9.36
C LYS A 8 11.69 -2.47 -9.11
N ARG A 9 10.83 -3.45 -9.37
CA ARG A 9 9.40 -3.38 -9.03
C ARG A 9 9.23 -3.41 -7.53
N GLU A 10 8.73 -2.32 -6.97
CA GLU A 10 8.28 -2.27 -5.58
C GLU A 10 7.01 -3.13 -5.43
N ARG A 11 6.97 -3.97 -4.40
CA ARG A 11 5.80 -4.80 -4.09
C ARG A 11 5.08 -4.21 -2.89
N HIS A 12 3.75 -4.16 -2.97
CA HIS A 12 2.96 -3.69 -1.85
C HIS A 12 3.18 -4.64 -0.66
N PRO A 13 3.54 -4.13 0.53
CA PRO A 13 3.93 -4.96 1.66
C PRO A 13 2.75 -5.70 2.30
N LEU A 14 1.54 -5.15 2.19
CA LEU A 14 0.32 -5.74 2.74
C LEU A 14 -0.50 -6.42 1.64
N LYS A 15 -1.13 -7.55 1.97
CA LYS A 15 -2.07 -8.23 1.07
C LYS A 15 -3.38 -7.45 1.02
N PRO A 16 -3.98 -7.23 -0.17
CA PRO A 16 -5.28 -6.58 -0.29
C PRO A 16 -6.32 -7.19 0.66
N PHE A 17 -7.09 -6.34 1.34
CA PHE A 17 -8.20 -6.76 2.17
C PHE A 17 -9.51 -6.52 1.41
N ILE A 18 -10.16 -7.59 0.95
CA ILE A 18 -11.42 -7.51 0.21
C ILE A 18 -12.33 -8.67 0.58
N SER A 19 -13.63 -8.38 0.72
CA SER A 19 -14.70 -9.36 0.87
C SER A 19 -15.55 -9.35 -0.41
N SER A 20 -16.24 -10.46 -0.70
CA SER A 20 -17.09 -10.60 -1.90
C SER A 20 -18.20 -9.56 -1.98
N ASP A 21 -18.72 -9.10 -0.83
CA ASP A 21 -19.89 -8.21 -0.75
C ASP A 21 -19.50 -6.75 -0.52
N VAL A 22 -18.26 -6.38 -0.85
CA VAL A 22 -17.78 -5.01 -0.66
C VAL A 22 -18.52 -4.04 -1.58
N LYS A 23 -19.06 -2.96 -1.01
CA LYS A 23 -19.73 -1.88 -1.77
C LYS A 23 -18.81 -0.71 -2.07
N VAL A 24 -17.75 -0.54 -1.28
CA VAL A 24 -16.81 0.57 -1.38
C VAL A 24 -15.39 0.04 -1.20
N MET A 25 -14.52 0.37 -2.15
CA MET A 25 -13.09 0.02 -2.10
C MET A 25 -12.28 1.29 -1.87
N MET A 26 -11.45 1.29 -0.83
CA MET A 26 -10.49 2.37 -0.56
C MET A 26 -9.15 2.01 -1.21
N ILE A 27 -8.70 2.82 -2.18
CA ILE A 27 -7.39 2.65 -2.83
C ILE A 27 -6.52 3.83 -2.46
N GLY A 28 -5.49 3.57 -1.65
CA GLY A 28 -4.42 4.52 -1.36
C GLY A 28 -3.27 4.43 -2.36
N SER A 29 -2.33 5.37 -2.27
CA SER A 29 -1.02 5.24 -2.89
C SER A 29 -0.15 4.20 -2.18
N PHE A 30 1.07 3.94 -2.70
CA PHE A 30 2.04 3.11 -1.98
C PHE A 30 2.31 3.69 -0.58
N PRO A 31 2.38 2.84 0.45
CA PRO A 31 2.62 3.30 1.81
C PRO A 31 4.02 3.90 1.95
N PRO A 32 4.25 4.75 2.97
CA PRO A 32 5.59 5.25 3.25
C PRO A 32 6.54 4.08 3.57
N ALA A 33 7.84 4.35 3.57
CA ALA A 33 8.84 3.36 4.00
C ALA A 33 8.46 2.72 5.34
N ARG A 34 8.61 1.40 5.46
CA ARG A 34 8.16 0.61 6.62
C ARG A 34 8.75 1.06 7.96
N SER A 35 9.91 1.72 7.95
CA SER A 35 10.52 2.33 9.14
C SER A 35 9.70 3.48 9.75
N LYS A 36 8.74 4.05 9.00
CA LYS A 36 7.87 5.15 9.42
C LYS A 36 6.48 4.70 9.87
N TRP A 37 6.28 3.40 10.08
CA TRP A 37 4.99 2.85 10.43
C TRP A 37 4.87 2.72 11.94
N ASN A 38 3.82 3.29 12.53
CA ASN A 38 3.53 3.09 13.94
C ASN A 38 2.79 1.75 14.19
N MET A 39 2.25 1.11 13.14
CA MET A 39 1.64 -0.22 13.21
C MET A 39 1.75 -1.00 11.89
N GLU A 40 1.64 -2.33 11.95
CA GLU A 40 1.64 -3.22 10.77
C GLU A 40 0.24 -3.32 10.14
N PHE A 41 -0.29 -2.20 9.63
CA PHE A 41 -1.64 -2.14 9.05
C PHE A 41 -1.77 -1.04 7.98
N TYR A 42 -2.89 -1.01 7.25
CA TYR A 42 -3.22 0.06 6.31
C TYR A 42 -3.35 1.40 7.03
N TYR A 43 -2.83 2.48 6.43
CA TYR A 43 -2.80 3.82 7.03
C TYR A 43 -2.20 3.82 8.45
N PRO A 44 -0.92 3.43 8.60
CA PRO A 44 -0.37 3.01 9.89
C PRO A 44 -0.12 4.14 10.90
N ASN A 45 -0.43 5.39 10.56
CA ASN A 45 -0.07 6.57 11.35
C ASN A 45 -1.34 7.33 11.74
N PHE A 46 -1.41 7.77 13.00
CA PHE A 46 -2.57 8.45 13.57
C PHE A 46 -2.91 9.78 12.87
N GLN A 47 -1.92 10.43 12.25
CA GLN A 47 -2.11 11.65 11.47
C GLN A 47 -2.79 11.42 10.12
N ASN A 48 -3.06 10.17 9.74
CA ASN A 48 -3.75 9.85 8.50
C ASN A 48 -5.27 9.88 8.75
N ASP A 49 -5.96 10.86 8.17
CA ASP A 49 -7.41 11.10 8.33
C ASP A 49 -8.32 10.03 7.68
N MET A 50 -7.77 8.91 7.22
CA MET A 50 -8.57 7.78 6.75
C MET A 50 -9.27 7.02 7.89
N TRP A 51 -8.81 7.22 9.13
CA TRP A 51 -9.45 6.75 10.36
C TRP A 51 -10.45 7.77 10.88
#